data_AF-A0A2E9N4L4-F1
#
_entry.id   AF-A0A2E9N4L4-F1
#
_cell.length_a   1.000
_cell.length_b   1.000
_cell.length_c   1.000
_cell.angle_alpha   90.00
_cell.angle_beta   90.00
_cell.angle_gamma   90.00
#
_symmetry.space_group_name_H-M   'P 1'
#
loop_
_entity.id
_entity.type
_entity.pdbx_description
1 polymer ?
#
loop_
_entity_poly.entity_id
_entity_poly.type
_entity_poly.pdbx_seq_one_letter_code
_entity_poly.pdbx_strand_id
1 'polypeptide(L)' 'TEVSVWIPEFDGPIGVGSTSGGSYFVLAHQHGSESFAGRFLLFKVNGTNAEETEVWRKGGADELDLSVN' A
#
# COMPACT_ATOMS: atom_id res chain seq x y z
N THR A 1 -6.27 -9.75 9.16
CA THR A 1 -5.36 -8.63 9.47
C THR A 1 -5.50 -7.56 8.42
N GLU A 2 -5.65 -6.30 8.81
CA GLU A 2 -5.76 -5.20 7.85
C GLU A 2 -4.39 -4.94 7.19
N VAL A 3 -4.40 -4.65 5.89
CA VAL A 3 -3.25 -4.14 5.15
C VAL A 3 -3.65 -2.81 4.53
N SER A 4 -2.87 -1.77 4.77
CA SER A 4 -3.10 -0.43 4.21
C SER A 4 -1.87 0.07 3.45
N VAL A 5 -2.13 0.82 2.38
CA VAL A 5 -1.12 1.39 1.48
C VAL A 5 -1.11 2.91 1.64
N TRP A 6 0.06 3.50 1.72
CA TRP A 6 0.26 4.90 2.08
C TRP A 6 1.22 5.58 1.12
N ILE A 7 0.99 6.88 0.95
CA ILE A 7 1.96 7.85 0.43
C ILE A 7 2.48 8.61 1.66
N PRO A 8 3.81 8.73 1.87
CA PRO A 8 4.39 9.30 3.09
C PRO A 8 3.84 10.68 3.48
N GLU A 9 3.44 11.48 2.50
CA GLU A 9 2.99 12.85 2.68
C GLU A 9 1.51 12.98 3.09
N PHE A 10 0.76 11.87 3.15
CA PHE A 10 -0.67 11.89 3.45
C PHE A 10 -0.98 11.42 4.87
N ASP A 11 -2.07 11.95 5.43
CA ASP A 11 -2.59 11.63 6.77
C ASP A 11 -3.55 10.43 6.77
N GLY A 12 -3.84 9.85 5.60
CA GLY A 12 -4.68 8.67 5.42
C GLY A 12 -4.15 7.70 4.36
N PRO A 13 -4.61 6.43 4.39
CA PRO A 13 -4.20 5.43 3.41
C PRO A 13 -4.85 5.70 2.05
N ILE A 14 -4.12 5.39 0.98
CA ILE A 14 -4.62 5.44 -0.40
C ILE A 14 -5.27 4.12 -0.84
N GLY A 15 -5.25 3.11 0.04
CA GLY A 15 -5.87 1.80 -0.17
C GLY A 15 -5.89 1.00 1.11
N VAL A 16 -6.97 0.25 1.34
CA VAL A 16 -7.13 -0.65 2.48
C VAL A 16 -7.70 -1.98 2.00
N GLY A 17 -7.15 -3.07 2.51
CA GLY A 17 -7.59 -4.43 2.25
C GLY A 17 -7.44 -5.29 3.49
N SER A 18 -7.99 -6.49 3.45
CA SER A 18 -7.86 -7.46 4.54
C SER A 18 -7.21 -8.73 4.04
N THR A 19 -6.31 -9.28 4.86
CA THR A 19 -5.75 -10.61 4.63
C THR A 19 -6.77 -11.70 4.97
N SER A 20 -6.81 -12.74 4.15
CA SER A 20 -7.51 -14.00 4.41
C SER A 20 -6.56 -15.15 4.11
N GLY A 21 -6.20 -15.95 5.13
CA GLY A 21 -5.30 -17.09 4.95
C GLY A 21 -3.87 -16.73 4.53
N GLY A 22 -3.39 -15.52 4.84
CA GLY A 22 -2.04 -15.05 4.50
C GLY A 22 -1.95 -14.25 3.20
N SER A 23 -2.95 -14.33 2.32
CA SER A 23 -3.02 -13.53 1.10
C SER A 23 -3.86 -12.27 1.30
N TYR A 24 -3.54 -11.21 0.56
CA TYR A 24 -4.30 -9.96 0.54
C TYR A 24 -4.43 -9.44 -0.90
N PHE A 25 -5.41 -8.55 -1.09
CA PHE A 25 -5.51 -7.73 -2.30
C PHE A 25 -5.86 -6.31 -1.85
N VAL A 26 -5.04 -5.33 -2.23
CA VAL A 26 -5.25 -3.92 -1.89
C VAL A 26 -5.15 -3.10 -3.17
N LEU A 27 -6.13 -2.25 -3.41
CA LEU A 27 -6.11 -1.28 -4.50
C LEU A 27 -5.61 0.06 -3.98
N ALA A 28 -4.46 0.50 -4.50
CA ALA A 28 -3.85 1.80 -4.17
C ALA A 28 -4.35 2.87 -5.16
N HIS A 29 -5.41 3.58 -4.79
CA HIS A 29 -6.06 4.55 -5.67
C HIS A 29 -5.35 5.91 -5.63
N GLN A 30 -5.05 6.46 -6.82
CA GLN A 30 -4.75 7.88 -6.90
C GLN A 30 -6.00 8.68 -6.54
N HIS A 31 -5.82 9.73 -5.74
CA HIS A 31 -6.88 10.71 -5.46
C HIS A 31 -6.36 12.13 -5.61
N GLY A 32 -7.27 13.07 -5.84
CA GLY A 32 -6.91 14.45 -6.21
C GLY A 32 -6.40 14.56 -7.66
N SER A 33 -5.81 15.72 -7.97
CA SER A 33 -5.31 16.04 -9.32
C SER A 33 -3.83 15.71 -9.52
N GLU A 34 -3.08 15.46 -8.44
CA GLU A 34 -1.66 15.15 -8.54
C GLU A 34 -1.41 13.70 -8.94
N SER A 35 -0.43 13.50 -9.82
CA SER A 35 0.01 12.16 -10.23
C SER A 35 0.81 11.50 -9.12
N PHE A 36 0.51 10.23 -8.84
CA PHE A 36 1.33 9.43 -7.91
C PHE A 36 2.42 8.62 -8.62
N ALA A 37 2.51 8.70 -9.96
CA ALA A 37 3.50 7.95 -10.74
C ALA A 37 4.93 8.23 -10.25
N GLY A 38 5.65 7.17 -9.89
CA GLY A 38 7.04 7.27 -9.42
C GLY A 38 7.19 7.53 -7.92
N ARG A 39 6.10 7.70 -7.17
CA ARG A 39 6.15 7.87 -5.71
C ARG A 39 6.27 6.51 -5.00
N PHE A 40 6.93 6.51 -3.85
CA PHE A 40 7.03 5.32 -3.01
C PHE A 40 5.74 5.05 -2.25
N LEU A 41 5.39 3.77 -2.21
CA LEU A 41 4.32 3.20 -1.41
C LEU A 41 4.90 2.61 -0.14
N LEU A 42 4.29 2.97 0.97
CA LEU A 42 4.52 2.34 2.27
C LEU A 42 3.35 1.41 2.57
N PHE A 43 3.65 0.27 3.17
CA PHE A 43 2.64 -0.71 3.57
C PHE A 43 2.59 -0.77 5.09
N LYS A 44 1.38 -0.93 5.63
CA LYS A 44 1.17 -1.21 7.05
C LYS A 44 0.31 -2.45 7.21
N VAL A 45 0.71 -3.33 8.12
CA VAL A 45 -0.06 -4.51 8.54
C VAL A 45 -0.56 -4.25 9.95
N ASN A 46 -1.88 -4.16 10.12
CA ASN A 46 -2.53 -3.82 11.38
C ASN A 46 -1.99 -2.53 12.04
N GLY A 47 -1.63 -1.53 11.22
CA GLY A 47 -1.07 -0.26 11.66
C GLY A 47 0.44 -0.22 11.87
N THR A 48 1.13 -1.37 11.85
CA THR A 48 2.60 -1.46 11.93
C THR A 48 3.20 -1.37 10.53
N ASN A 49 4.26 -0.58 10.35
CA ASN A 49 4.96 -0.49 9.06
C ASN A 49 5.57 -1.84 8.68
N ALA A 50 5.38 -2.23 7.42
CA ALA A 50 6.15 -3.31 6.82
C ALA A 50 7.54 -2.83 6.40
N GLU A 51 8.48 -3.75 6.22
CA GLU A 51 9.84 -3.42 5.75
C GLU A 51 9.86 -3.10 4.24
N GLU A 52 8.92 -3.67 3.49
CA GLU A 52 8.86 -3.56 2.04
C GLU A 52 8.22 -2.24 1.57
N THR A 53 8.66 -1.79 0.40
CA THR A 53 8.13 -0.63 -0.31
C THR A 53 7.99 -0.94 -1.79
N GLU A 54 7.19 -0.15 -2.51
CA GLU A 54 7.00 -0.28 -3.96
C GLU A 54 6.91 1.13 -4.59
N VAL A 55 7.04 1.25 -5.91
CA VAL A 55 6.84 2.51 -6.64
C VAL A 55 5.51 2.53 -7.40
N TRP A 56 4.61 3.42 -7.00
CA TRP A 56 3.27 3.50 -7.59
C TRP A 56 3.30 3.66 -9.12
N ARG A 57 2.59 2.77 -9.81
CA ARG A 57 2.43 2.75 -11.27
C ARG A 57 0.96 2.67 -11.64
N LYS A 58 0.54 3.52 -12.59
CA LYS A 58 -0.84 3.49 -13.11
C LYS A 58 -1.13 2.14 -13.76
N GLY A 59 -2.11 1.41 -13.22
CA GLY A 59 -2.48 0.08 -13.71
C GLY A 59 -1.48 -1.03 -13.38
N GLY A 60 -0.52 -0.78 -12.49
CA GLY A 60 0.38 -1.82 -11.97
C GLY A 60 -0.35 -2.84 -11.11
N ALA A 61 0.20 -4.05 -11.06
CA ALA A 61 -0.24 -5.13 -10.19
C ALA A 61 0.98 -5.99 -9.87
N ASP A 62 1.50 -5.83 -8.65
CA ASP A 62 2.70 -6.51 -8.17
C ASP A 62 2.37 -7.33 -6.93
N GLU A 63 3.03 -8.47 -6.80
CA GLU A 63 2.94 -9.33 -5.63
C GLU A 63 4.11 -8.99 -4.69
N LEU A 64 3.79 -8.61 -3.46
CA LEU A 64 4.75 -8.33 -2.40
C LEU A 64 4.49 -9.27 -1.22
N ASP A 65 5.56 -9.83 -0.66
CA ASP A 65 5.52 -10.48 0.64
C ASP A 65 5.81 -9.42 1.71
N LEU A 66 4.88 -9.19 2.64
CA LEU A 66 4.99 -8.13 3.63
C LEU A 66 5.47 -8.70 4.96
N SER A 67 6.62 -8.22 5.42
CA SER A 67 7.16 -8.56 6.73
C SER A 67 6.93 -7.42 7.73
N VAL A 68 6.49 -7.77 8.94
CA VAL A 68 6.43 -6.85 10.08
C VAL A 68 7.33 -7.36 11.19
N ASN A 69 8.12 -6.45 11.75
CA ASN A 69 8.98 -6.69 12.90
C ASN A 69 8.21 -6.53 14.22
#